data_AF-A0A2N1V626-F1
#
_entry.id   AF-A0A2N1V626-F1
#
_cell.length_a   1.000
_cell.length_b   1.000
_cell.length_c   1.000
_cell.angle_alpha   90.00
_cell.angle_beta   90.00
_cell.angle_gamma   90.00
#
_symmetry.space_group_name_H-M   'P 1'
#
loop_
_entity.id
_entity.type
_entity.pdbx_description
1 polymer ?
#
loop_
_entity_poly.entity_id
_entity_poly.type
_entity_poly.pdbx_seq_one_letter_code
_entity_poly.pdbx_strand_id
1 'polypeptide(L)'
;MKNDTLKNNPLLCDPVTGICEIPNQDSKDSTPKTGQSKDNKIKVVYFTDPICSSCWGIEPQLRKLKLEYGDEIEIEYRMGGLLPDWSYNSGGISKPSDVAGHWDEVSTHYDMPIDGDVWLEDPLDSSYPPSIAFKAAQLQDEAKALLFMREIREMVFLEKKNIAKWEHLATAAKKVGLNVEQLKTDYDGKAKALFEEDLKIAREYGVRGFPTIFFLDKAGNKETIYGSKPYPFYETSILKLNSNTAKSEYSKNWETLFSKYNTLTAKEYSVLSGTPRQESEDFLKGLSDSGKLEILTTKNGSIWKAIKQ
;
A
#
# COMPACT_ATOMS: atom_id res chain seq x y z
N MET A 1 27.71 -15.56 21.97
CA MET A 1 26.52 -14.68 21.98
C MET A 1 26.96 -13.29 21.54
N LYS A 2 26.83 -12.99 20.25
CA LYS A 2 26.94 -11.62 19.74
C LYS A 2 25.52 -11.19 19.41
N ASN A 3 24.94 -10.35 20.27
CA ASN A 3 23.75 -9.58 19.93
C ASN A 3 24.23 -8.45 19.00
N ASP A 4 24.38 -8.75 17.72
CA ASP A 4 24.38 -7.69 16.72
C ASP A 4 22.94 -7.21 16.61
N THR A 5 22.67 -6.06 17.20
CA THR A 5 21.49 -5.26 16.90
C THR A 5 21.60 -4.90 15.43
N LEU A 6 20.92 -5.67 14.57
CA LEU A 6 20.69 -5.30 13.18
C LEU A 6 20.15 -3.88 13.19
N LYS A 7 20.95 -2.93 12.71
CA LYS A 7 20.47 -1.57 12.48
C LYS A 7 19.35 -1.69 11.44
N ASN A 8 18.19 -1.14 11.73
CA ASN A 8 17.01 -1.29 10.88
C ASN A 8 17.19 -0.50 9.57
N ASN A 9 16.81 -1.12 8.44
CA ASN A 9 16.87 -0.51 7.11
C ASN A 9 15.44 -0.35 6.55
N PRO A 10 15.07 0.83 6.02
CA PRO A 10 13.74 1.12 5.46
C PRO A 10 13.34 0.17 4.32
N LEU A 11 14.29 -0.24 3.47
CA LEU A 11 14.08 -1.16 2.35
C LEU A 11 14.01 -2.62 2.79
N LEU A 12 14.50 -2.91 4.00
CA LEU A 12 14.36 -4.21 4.65
C LEU A 12 13.24 -4.15 5.68
N CYS A 13 12.00 -4.18 5.21
CA CYS A 13 10.85 -4.20 6.11
C CYS A 13 10.91 -5.43 7.02
N ASP A 14 10.82 -5.20 8.32
CA ASP A 14 10.92 -6.26 9.32
C ASP A 14 9.61 -7.08 9.33
N PRO A 15 9.66 -8.38 8.98
CA PRO A 15 8.46 -9.22 8.96
C PRO A 15 7.85 -9.42 10.36
N VAL A 16 8.65 -9.37 11.43
CA VAL A 16 8.18 -9.58 12.80
C VAL A 16 7.36 -8.39 13.29
N THR A 17 7.90 -7.18 13.15
CA THR A 17 7.18 -5.96 13.55
C THR A 17 6.14 -5.55 12.51
N GLY A 18 6.37 -5.90 11.25
CA GLY A 18 5.57 -5.54 10.08
C GLY A 18 5.88 -4.15 9.53
N ILE A 19 7.03 -3.55 9.90
CA ILE A 19 7.33 -2.14 9.64
C ILE A 19 8.50 -2.01 8.65
N CYS A 20 8.31 -1.19 7.62
CA CYS A 20 9.38 -0.59 6.82
C CYS A 20 9.76 0.75 7.47
N GLU A 21 10.88 0.85 8.18
CA GLU A 21 11.21 2.06 8.93
C GLU A 21 11.50 3.28 8.04
N ILE A 22 11.53 4.49 8.59
CA ILE A 22 11.98 5.72 7.92
C ILE A 22 13.26 6.19 8.60
N PRO A 23 14.32 6.56 7.87
CA PRO A 23 15.55 7.05 8.47
C PRO A 23 15.40 8.39 9.22
N ASN A 24 16.18 8.56 10.30
CA ASN A 24 16.47 9.84 10.99
C ASN A 24 15.26 10.66 11.49
N GLN A 25 14.17 10.01 11.88
CA GLN A 25 13.12 10.69 12.66
C GLN A 25 13.31 10.47 14.16
N ASP A 26 13.97 11.43 14.82
CA ASP A 26 13.97 11.53 16.27
C ASP A 26 12.59 11.96 16.79
N SER A 27 12.16 11.32 17.88
CA SER A 27 10.85 11.51 18.50
C SER A 27 10.60 12.95 18.94
N LYS A 28 9.50 13.53 18.46
CA LYS A 28 8.72 14.51 19.22
C LYS A 28 7.30 14.00 19.31
N ASP A 29 6.84 13.70 20.53
CA ASP A 29 5.43 13.52 20.83
C ASP A 29 4.75 14.89 20.68
N SER A 30 4.45 15.27 19.45
CA SER A 30 3.50 16.34 19.16
C SER A 30 2.19 15.67 18.80
N THR A 31 1.15 15.90 19.60
CA THR A 31 -0.23 15.69 19.17
C THR A 31 -0.51 16.67 18.03
N PRO A 32 -0.66 16.21 16.78
CA PRO A 32 -1.01 17.10 15.68
C PRO A 32 -2.39 17.67 15.97
N LYS A 33 -2.58 18.98 15.74
CA LYS A 33 -3.92 19.56 15.68
C LYS A 33 -4.58 19.08 14.39
N THR A 34 -5.28 17.96 14.46
CA THR A 34 -6.03 17.38 13.34
C THR A 34 -7.25 18.24 13.01
N GLY A 35 -7.46 18.47 11.71
CA GLY A 35 -8.73 18.98 11.22
C GLY A 35 -9.86 18.03 11.61
N GLN A 36 -10.90 18.58 12.23
CA GLN A 36 -12.08 17.85 12.71
C GLN A 36 -12.72 17.04 11.57
N SER A 37 -13.16 15.81 11.87
CA SER A 37 -14.01 15.04 10.95
C SER A 37 -15.31 15.81 10.70
N LYS A 38 -15.55 16.21 9.45
CA LYS A 38 -16.73 16.99 9.05
C LYS A 38 -18.00 16.13 8.98
N ASP A 39 -17.86 14.81 8.87
CA ASP A 39 -18.93 13.81 8.82
C ASP A 39 -18.91 12.89 10.03
N ASN A 40 -20.01 12.18 10.35
CA ASN A 40 -20.06 11.17 11.44
C ASN A 40 -19.04 10.01 11.28
N LYS A 41 -18.23 10.01 10.23
CA LYS A 41 -17.24 8.98 9.92
C LYS A 41 -15.97 9.12 10.76
N ILE A 42 -15.34 7.98 11.04
CA ILE A 42 -13.99 7.91 11.60
C ILE A 42 -13.00 8.26 10.50
N LYS A 43 -12.13 9.24 10.76
CA LYS A 43 -11.06 9.61 9.84
C LYS A 43 -9.89 8.64 10.00
N VAL A 44 -9.41 8.08 8.90
CA VAL A 44 -8.31 7.14 8.84
C VAL A 44 -7.17 7.76 8.03
N VAL A 45 -6.10 8.19 8.69
CA VAL A 45 -4.92 8.73 8.00
C VAL A 45 -3.92 7.59 7.80
N TYR A 46 -3.73 7.20 6.55
CA TYR A 46 -2.84 6.10 6.17
C TYR A 46 -1.56 6.64 5.52
N PHE A 47 -0.45 6.54 6.26
CA PHE A 47 0.88 6.80 5.74
C PHE A 47 1.46 5.55 5.08
N THR A 48 1.88 5.71 3.83
CA THR A 48 2.33 4.62 2.97
C THR A 48 3.38 5.09 1.97
N ASP A 49 3.92 4.17 1.18
CA ASP A 49 4.83 4.44 0.07
C ASP A 49 4.56 3.45 -1.09
N PRO A 50 4.75 3.83 -2.36
CA PRO A 50 4.57 2.95 -3.51
C PRO A 50 5.43 1.68 -3.52
N ILE A 51 6.66 1.71 -2.96
CA ILE A 51 7.58 0.56 -2.95
C ILE A 51 7.66 -0.16 -1.60
N CYS A 52 6.80 0.22 -0.65
CA CYS A 52 6.74 -0.40 0.68
C CYS A 52 6.11 -1.80 0.61
N SER A 53 6.91 -2.86 0.81
CA SER A 53 6.44 -4.25 0.75
C SER A 53 5.46 -4.59 1.87
N SER A 54 5.65 -4.09 3.10
CA SER A 54 4.66 -4.26 4.18
C SER A 54 3.35 -3.54 3.89
N CYS A 55 3.38 -2.45 3.12
CA CYS A 55 2.18 -1.72 2.70
C CYS A 55 1.38 -2.52 1.66
N TRP A 56 2.08 -3.19 0.73
CA TRP A 56 1.48 -4.18 -0.16
C TRP A 56 0.89 -5.35 0.64
N GLY A 57 1.60 -5.81 1.68
CA GLY A 57 1.16 -6.86 2.59
C GLY A 57 -0.17 -6.59 3.30
N ILE A 58 -0.58 -5.32 3.49
CA ILE A 58 -1.85 -4.97 4.14
C ILE A 58 -3.01 -4.69 3.19
N GLU A 59 -2.82 -4.79 1.87
CA GLU A 59 -3.89 -4.61 0.88
C GLU A 59 -5.11 -5.52 1.16
N PRO A 60 -4.98 -6.81 1.55
CA PRO A 60 -6.13 -7.64 1.91
C PRO A 60 -6.97 -7.03 3.06
N GLN A 61 -6.30 -6.51 4.09
CA GLN A 61 -6.93 -5.92 5.27
C GLN A 61 -7.61 -4.61 4.91
N LEU A 62 -6.94 -3.72 4.17
CA LEU A 62 -7.51 -2.44 3.73
C LEU A 62 -8.71 -2.63 2.81
N ARG A 63 -8.65 -3.60 1.89
CA ARG A 63 -9.76 -3.92 0.98
C ARG A 63 -10.95 -4.49 1.73
N LYS A 64 -10.73 -5.35 2.72
CA LYS A 64 -11.80 -5.85 3.59
C LYS A 64 -12.40 -4.73 4.44
N LEU A 65 -11.57 -3.87 5.00
CA LEU A 65 -11.98 -2.71 5.80
C LEU A 65 -12.87 -1.76 4.99
N LYS A 66 -12.54 -1.49 3.72
CA LYS A 66 -13.36 -0.68 2.81
C LYS A 66 -14.70 -1.32 2.46
N LEU A 67 -14.76 -2.65 2.35
CA LEU A 67 -16.00 -3.37 2.08
C LEU A 67 -16.91 -3.41 3.31
N GLU A 68 -16.34 -3.60 4.51
CA GLU A 68 -17.12 -3.73 5.76
C GLU A 68 -17.43 -2.38 6.41
N TYR A 69 -16.58 -1.36 6.28
CA TYR A 69 -16.69 -0.11 7.02
C TYR A 69 -16.58 1.15 6.15
N GLY A 70 -16.56 1.04 4.81
CA GLY A 70 -16.38 2.19 3.90
C GLY A 70 -17.42 3.31 4.06
N ASP A 71 -18.61 2.99 4.54
CA ASP A 71 -19.66 3.97 4.83
C ASP A 71 -19.42 4.71 6.16
N GLU A 72 -18.63 4.12 7.06
CA GLU A 72 -18.35 4.60 8.42
C GLU A 72 -16.97 5.24 8.57
N ILE A 73 -16.09 5.07 7.58
CA ILE A 73 -14.73 5.60 7.59
C ILE A 73 -14.43 6.44 6.35
N GLU A 74 -13.50 7.38 6.51
CA GLU A 74 -12.89 8.13 5.42
C GLU A 74 -11.37 7.89 5.46
N ILE A 75 -10.82 7.26 4.43
CA ILE A 75 -9.39 6.95 4.37
C ILE A 75 -8.65 8.01 3.55
N GLU A 76 -7.76 8.74 4.22
CA GLU A 76 -6.87 9.73 3.63
C GLU A 76 -5.47 9.12 3.45
N TYR A 77 -5.01 9.03 2.20
CA TYR A 77 -3.71 8.47 1.85
C TYR A 77 -2.64 9.56 1.83
N ARG A 78 -1.53 9.34 2.54
CA ARG A 78 -0.38 10.24 2.63
C ARG A 78 0.91 9.51 2.25
N MET A 79 1.69 10.10 1.35
CA MET A 79 2.95 9.52 0.89
C MET A 79 4.09 9.90 1.84
N GLY A 80 4.73 8.91 2.45
CA GLY A 80 5.73 9.18 3.48
C GLY A 80 7.18 9.11 3.02
N GLY A 81 7.46 8.67 1.79
CA GLY A 81 8.80 8.73 1.18
C GLY A 81 9.82 7.78 1.83
N LEU A 82 9.73 6.49 1.49
CA LEU A 82 10.57 5.43 2.03
C LEU A 82 12.05 5.51 1.58
N LEU A 83 12.30 5.83 0.31
CA LEU A 83 13.63 5.88 -0.29
C LEU A 83 13.85 7.21 -1.00
N PRO A 84 14.53 8.18 -0.37
CA PRO A 84 14.90 9.43 -1.04
C PRO A 84 15.90 9.19 -2.17
N ASP A 85 17.03 8.53 -1.86
CA ASP A 85 18.09 8.15 -2.81
C ASP A 85 19.04 7.08 -2.20
N TRP A 86 20.02 6.64 -2.99
CA TRP A 86 21.05 5.66 -2.61
C TRP A 86 22.31 6.23 -1.95
N SER A 87 22.37 7.53 -1.63
CA SER A 87 23.42 8.05 -0.74
C SER A 87 23.27 7.50 0.69
N TYR A 88 22.15 6.83 0.96
CA TYR A 88 21.84 6.10 2.16
C TYR A 88 22.66 4.81 2.33
N ASN A 89 23.33 4.68 3.48
CA ASN A 89 24.05 3.47 3.89
C ASN A 89 23.77 3.17 5.36
N SER A 90 22.78 2.33 5.62
CA SER A 90 22.41 1.90 6.97
C SER A 90 21.82 0.50 6.93
N GLY A 91 21.86 -0.23 8.05
CA GLY A 91 21.29 -1.57 8.18
C GLY A 91 21.78 -2.62 7.17
N GLY A 92 23.02 -2.52 6.71
CA GLY A 92 23.66 -3.54 5.87
C GLY A 92 23.35 -3.47 4.37
N ILE A 93 22.50 -2.53 3.92
CA ILE A 93 22.30 -2.23 2.50
C ILE A 93 23.13 -1.03 2.11
N SER A 94 23.83 -1.16 1.00
CA SER A 94 24.55 -0.07 0.35
C SER A 94 24.24 0.07 -1.14
N LYS A 95 23.48 -0.87 -1.73
CA LYS A 95 23.15 -0.90 -3.15
C LYS A 95 21.82 -1.62 -3.42
N PRO A 96 21.18 -1.35 -4.58
CA PRO A 96 19.92 -1.99 -4.96
C PRO A 96 19.87 -3.51 -4.81
N SER A 97 20.93 -4.21 -5.24
CA SER A 97 20.95 -5.67 -5.24
C SER A 97 20.75 -6.30 -3.86
N ASP A 98 21.02 -5.57 -2.78
CA ASP A 98 20.86 -6.08 -1.41
C ASP A 98 19.37 -6.19 -1.02
N VAL A 99 18.46 -5.55 -1.76
CA VAL A 99 17.00 -5.56 -1.51
C VAL A 99 16.31 -6.77 -2.13
N ALA A 100 16.84 -7.30 -3.24
CA ALA A 100 16.16 -8.31 -4.05
C ALA A 100 15.76 -9.57 -3.24
N GLY A 101 16.73 -10.15 -2.51
CA GLY A 101 16.48 -11.35 -1.69
C GLY A 101 15.50 -11.09 -0.55
N HIS A 102 15.53 -9.88 0.04
CA HIS A 102 14.58 -9.51 1.10
C HIS A 102 13.16 -9.39 0.58
N TRP A 103 12.98 -8.84 -0.61
CA TRP A 103 11.67 -8.76 -1.25
C TRP A 103 11.06 -10.15 -1.49
N ASP A 104 11.87 -11.13 -1.85
CA ASP A 104 11.44 -12.53 -1.97
C ASP A 104 11.04 -13.14 -0.61
N GLU A 105 11.82 -12.86 0.45
CA GLU A 105 11.51 -13.31 1.82
C GLU A 105 10.18 -12.73 2.33
N VAL A 106 10.00 -11.42 2.23
CA VAL A 106 8.76 -10.77 2.70
C VAL A 106 7.55 -11.11 1.84
N SER A 107 7.74 -11.46 0.57
CA SER A 107 6.68 -11.99 -0.28
C SER A 107 6.07 -13.26 0.33
N THR A 108 6.94 -14.20 0.72
CA THR A 108 6.55 -15.45 1.38
C THR A 108 5.90 -15.17 2.73
N HIS A 109 6.46 -14.25 3.51
CA HIS A 109 5.93 -13.91 4.83
C HIS A 109 4.53 -13.32 4.78
N TYR A 110 4.27 -12.35 3.89
CA TYR A 110 2.97 -11.70 3.77
C TYR A 110 1.96 -12.50 2.93
N ASP A 111 2.41 -13.56 2.25
CA ASP A 111 1.62 -14.32 1.28
C ASP A 111 1.03 -13.39 0.20
N MET A 112 1.85 -12.44 -0.24
CA MET A 112 1.54 -11.47 -1.27
C MET A 112 2.68 -11.47 -2.29
N PRO A 113 2.41 -11.63 -3.60
CA PRO A 113 3.44 -11.77 -4.61
C PRO A 113 4.26 -10.50 -4.71
N ILE A 114 5.58 -10.66 -4.59
CA ILE A 114 6.60 -9.65 -4.80
C ILE A 114 7.76 -10.34 -5.50
N ASP A 115 8.14 -9.87 -6.68
CA ASP A 115 9.32 -10.31 -7.42
C ASP A 115 10.47 -9.32 -7.18
N GLY A 116 11.45 -9.73 -6.37
CA GLY A 116 12.59 -8.89 -6.03
C GLY A 116 13.55 -8.59 -7.18
N ASP A 117 13.43 -9.25 -8.33
CA ASP A 117 14.42 -9.16 -9.42
C ASP A 117 14.44 -7.77 -10.08
N VAL A 118 13.42 -6.93 -9.88
CA VAL A 118 13.46 -5.52 -10.29
C VAL A 118 14.70 -4.80 -9.76
N TRP A 119 15.16 -5.14 -8.55
CA TRP A 119 16.35 -4.56 -7.94
C TRP A 119 17.67 -5.07 -8.52
N LEU A 120 17.62 -6.15 -9.30
CA LEU A 120 18.76 -6.72 -10.01
C LEU A 120 18.80 -6.27 -11.48
N GLU A 121 17.63 -6.11 -12.10
CA GLU A 121 17.47 -5.86 -13.52
C GLU A 121 17.38 -4.37 -13.86
N ASP A 122 16.50 -3.62 -13.19
CA ASP A 122 16.22 -2.21 -13.45
C ASP A 122 15.84 -1.49 -12.15
N PRO A 123 16.79 -1.32 -11.21
CA PRO A 123 16.49 -0.84 -9.87
C PRO A 123 16.00 0.61 -9.88
N LEU A 124 15.07 0.91 -8.98
CA LEU A 124 14.62 2.28 -8.73
C LEU A 124 15.73 3.06 -8.02
N ASP A 125 15.91 4.32 -8.40
CA ASP A 125 16.82 5.24 -7.73
C ASP A 125 16.18 5.89 -6.48
N SER A 126 14.85 5.98 -6.46
CA SER A 126 14.07 6.65 -5.43
C SER A 126 12.60 6.18 -5.41
N SER A 127 11.94 6.27 -4.26
CA SER A 127 10.47 6.14 -4.13
C SER A 127 9.73 7.47 -4.29
N TYR A 128 10.45 8.59 -4.42
CA TYR A 128 9.85 9.92 -4.50
C TYR A 128 9.14 10.15 -5.83
N PRO A 129 9.69 9.77 -7.01
CA PRO A 129 8.99 9.91 -8.28
C PRO A 129 7.59 9.25 -8.29
N PRO A 130 7.40 7.96 -7.92
CA PRO A 130 6.06 7.39 -7.90
C PRO A 130 5.15 8.03 -6.82
N SER A 131 5.72 8.50 -5.71
CA SER A 131 4.97 9.22 -4.66
C SER A 131 4.43 10.57 -5.16
N ILE A 132 5.26 11.35 -5.85
CA ILE A 132 4.85 12.63 -6.47
C ILE A 132 3.80 12.38 -7.55
N ALA A 133 3.96 11.31 -8.35
CA ALA A 133 2.96 10.96 -9.37
C ALA A 133 1.60 10.60 -8.75
N PHE A 134 1.58 9.94 -7.60
CA PHE A 134 0.34 9.70 -6.85
C PHE A 134 -0.31 11.03 -6.41
N LYS A 135 0.45 12.00 -5.91
CA LYS A 135 -0.09 13.33 -5.58
C LYS A 135 -0.65 14.05 -6.82
N ALA A 136 0.02 13.93 -7.96
CA ALA A 136 -0.48 14.45 -9.24
C ALA A 136 -1.80 13.76 -9.67
N ALA A 137 -1.96 12.46 -9.39
CA ALA A 137 -3.19 11.74 -9.66
C ALA A 137 -4.34 12.20 -8.75
N GLN A 138 -4.06 12.41 -7.45
CA GLN A 138 -5.06 12.90 -6.47
C GLN A 138 -5.63 14.28 -6.86
N LEU A 139 -4.83 15.11 -7.51
CA LEU A 139 -5.26 16.42 -8.03
C LEU A 139 -6.29 16.33 -9.16
N GLN A 140 -6.40 15.18 -9.83
CA GLN A 140 -7.41 14.96 -10.86
C GLN A 140 -8.65 14.30 -10.29
N ASP A 141 -8.48 13.20 -9.55
CA ASP A 141 -9.57 12.40 -8.99
C ASP A 141 -9.02 11.41 -7.94
N GLU A 142 -9.59 11.43 -6.73
CA GLU A 142 -9.12 10.60 -5.62
C GLU A 142 -9.32 9.10 -5.89
N ALA A 143 -10.45 8.70 -6.49
CA ALA A 143 -10.72 7.29 -6.77
C ALA A 143 -9.77 6.74 -7.85
N LYS A 144 -9.51 7.51 -8.91
CA LYS A 144 -8.52 7.15 -9.94
C LYS A 144 -7.10 7.18 -9.40
N ALA A 145 -6.77 8.05 -8.45
CA ALA A 145 -5.47 8.02 -7.78
C ALA A 145 -5.25 6.70 -7.04
N LEU A 146 -6.27 6.16 -6.36
CA LEU A 146 -6.17 4.85 -5.71
C LEU A 146 -6.02 3.70 -6.72
N LEU A 147 -6.71 3.76 -7.85
CA LEU A 147 -6.50 2.80 -8.95
C LEU A 147 -5.07 2.92 -9.52
N PHE A 148 -4.56 4.15 -9.67
CA PHE A 148 -3.20 4.42 -10.10
C PHE A 148 -2.15 3.86 -9.13
N MET A 149 -2.35 4.06 -7.82
CA MET A 149 -1.48 3.48 -6.78
C MET A 149 -1.46 1.96 -6.86
N ARG A 150 -2.63 1.34 -7.05
CA ARG A 150 -2.71 -0.12 -7.23
C ARG A 150 -1.93 -0.57 -8.46
N GLU A 151 -2.10 0.11 -9.58
CA GLU A 151 -1.44 -0.20 -10.84
C GLU A 151 0.09 -0.11 -10.74
N ILE A 152 0.64 0.98 -10.19
CA ILE A 152 2.10 1.12 -10.06
C ILE A 152 2.68 0.10 -9.07
N ARG A 153 1.92 -0.30 -8.04
CA ARG A 153 2.32 -1.37 -7.12
C ARG A 153 2.38 -2.72 -7.82
N GLU A 154 1.39 -3.06 -8.64
CA GLU A 154 1.42 -4.27 -9.45
C GLU A 154 2.61 -4.26 -10.43
N MET A 155 2.86 -3.12 -11.07
CA MET A 155 4.00 -2.94 -11.97
C MET A 155 5.34 -3.21 -11.28
N VAL A 156 5.58 -2.65 -10.10
CA VAL A 156 6.87 -2.81 -9.39
C VAL A 156 7.01 -4.17 -8.71
N PHE A 157 5.96 -4.67 -8.07
CA PHE A 157 6.02 -5.90 -7.29
C PHE A 157 5.82 -7.16 -8.13
N LEU A 158 5.16 -7.10 -9.30
CA LEU A 158 4.87 -8.32 -10.08
C LEU A 158 5.46 -8.27 -11.49
N GLU A 159 5.49 -7.10 -12.13
CA GLU A 159 5.93 -6.95 -13.52
C GLU A 159 7.39 -6.49 -13.64
N LYS A 160 8.08 -6.32 -12.51
CA LYS A 160 9.47 -5.85 -12.42
C LYS A 160 9.73 -4.54 -13.15
N LYS A 161 8.79 -3.60 -13.09
CA LYS A 161 8.92 -2.29 -13.74
C LYS A 161 9.47 -1.25 -12.77
N ASN A 162 10.44 -0.49 -13.25
CA ASN A 162 10.99 0.65 -12.53
C ASN A 162 10.01 1.83 -12.53
N ILE A 163 9.13 1.89 -11.53
CA ILE A 163 8.13 2.96 -11.42
C ILE A 163 8.71 4.34 -11.05
N ALA A 164 10.04 4.50 -10.96
CA ALA A 164 10.66 5.82 -10.93
C ALA A 164 10.71 6.47 -12.32
N LYS A 165 10.62 5.67 -13.40
CA LYS A 165 10.63 6.16 -14.78
C LYS A 165 9.26 6.63 -15.23
N TRP A 166 9.24 7.78 -15.90
CA TRP A 166 8.00 8.46 -16.31
C TRP A 166 7.14 7.61 -17.25
N GLU A 167 7.73 6.84 -18.17
CA GLU A 167 6.99 6.01 -19.12
C GLU A 167 6.11 4.95 -18.44
N HIS A 168 6.54 4.40 -17.31
CA HIS A 168 5.76 3.44 -16.53
C HIS A 168 4.61 4.14 -15.81
N LEU A 169 4.87 5.29 -15.20
CA LEU A 169 3.86 6.13 -14.56
C LEU A 169 2.81 6.61 -15.58
N ALA A 170 3.23 7.06 -16.76
CA ALA A 170 2.32 7.47 -17.84
C ALA A 170 1.45 6.30 -18.32
N THR A 171 2.01 5.10 -18.41
CA THR A 171 1.27 3.88 -18.79
C THR A 171 0.21 3.54 -17.76
N ALA A 172 0.56 3.54 -16.47
CA ALA A 172 -0.38 3.29 -15.38
C ALA A 172 -1.52 4.32 -15.35
N ALA A 173 -1.17 5.60 -15.53
CA ALA A 173 -2.13 6.69 -15.56
C ALA A 173 -3.14 6.56 -16.71
N LYS A 174 -2.65 6.21 -17.90
CA LYS A 174 -3.51 5.95 -19.06
C LYS A 174 -4.46 4.78 -18.78
N LYS A 175 -3.97 3.69 -18.18
CA LYS A 175 -4.75 2.48 -17.89
C LYS A 175 -5.91 2.75 -16.93
N VAL A 176 -5.72 3.64 -15.95
CA VAL A 176 -6.75 4.00 -14.96
C VAL A 176 -7.59 5.23 -15.36
N GLY A 177 -7.41 5.73 -16.59
CA GLY A 177 -8.23 6.81 -17.16
C GLY A 177 -7.93 8.20 -16.60
N LEU A 178 -6.70 8.44 -16.16
CA LEU A 178 -6.19 9.79 -15.85
C LEU A 178 -5.77 10.51 -17.14
N ASN A 179 -5.83 11.84 -17.13
CA ASN A 179 -5.22 12.63 -18.20
C ASN A 179 -3.70 12.66 -17.99
N VAL A 180 -2.96 12.00 -18.89
CA VAL A 180 -1.51 11.84 -18.80
C VAL A 180 -0.76 13.16 -18.94
N GLU A 181 -1.22 14.09 -19.79
CA GLU A 181 -0.60 15.40 -19.98
C GLU A 181 -0.79 16.29 -18.76
N GLN A 182 -2.01 16.31 -18.20
CA GLN A 182 -2.30 16.99 -16.94
C GLN A 182 -1.50 16.37 -15.80
N LEU A 183 -1.38 15.04 -15.77
CA LEU A 183 -0.60 14.34 -14.75
C LEU A 183 0.86 14.76 -14.84
N LYS A 184 1.44 14.84 -16.05
CA LYS A 184 2.83 15.27 -16.25
C LYS A 184 3.04 16.70 -15.77
N THR A 185 2.13 17.59 -16.15
CA THR A 185 2.17 19.01 -15.76
C THR A 185 2.15 19.15 -14.23
N ASP A 186 1.26 18.42 -13.56
CA ASP A 186 1.14 18.47 -12.10
C ASP A 186 2.32 17.78 -11.40
N TYR A 187 2.78 16.65 -11.93
CA TYR A 187 3.96 15.90 -11.47
C TYR A 187 5.24 16.75 -11.51
N ASP A 188 5.46 17.48 -12.61
CA ASP A 188 6.62 18.37 -12.75
C ASP A 188 6.47 19.67 -11.93
N GLY A 189 5.23 20.03 -11.57
CA GLY A 189 4.86 21.24 -10.84
C GLY A 189 4.34 20.98 -9.42
N LYS A 190 3.06 21.31 -9.19
CA LYS A 190 2.46 21.46 -7.85
C LYS A 190 2.45 20.19 -7.01
N ALA A 191 2.51 18.99 -7.61
CA ALA A 191 2.51 17.72 -6.88
C ALA A 191 3.75 17.54 -6.00
N LYS A 192 4.89 18.13 -6.37
CA LYS A 192 6.12 18.11 -5.55
C LYS A 192 5.90 18.78 -4.19
N ALA A 193 5.24 19.95 -4.19
CA ALA A 193 4.94 20.66 -2.95
C ALA A 193 3.95 19.89 -2.07
N LEU A 194 2.95 19.22 -2.66
CA LEU A 194 2.02 18.36 -1.93
C LEU A 194 2.68 17.13 -1.33
N PHE A 195 3.67 16.57 -2.02
CA PHE A 195 4.46 15.46 -1.49
C PHE A 195 5.34 15.93 -0.32
N GLU A 196 6.03 17.06 -0.43
CA GLU A 196 6.78 17.66 0.68
C GLU A 196 5.90 17.98 1.89
N GLU A 197 4.66 18.40 1.65
CA GLU A 197 3.66 18.57 2.71
C GLU A 197 3.33 17.23 3.39
N ASP A 198 3.11 16.15 2.64
CA ASP A 198 2.91 14.82 3.21
C ASP A 198 4.10 14.37 4.07
N LEU A 199 5.34 14.62 3.63
CA LEU A 199 6.57 14.32 4.39
C LEU A 199 6.63 15.12 5.70
N LYS A 200 6.25 16.40 5.66
CA LYS A 200 6.18 17.27 6.85
C LYS A 200 5.11 16.78 7.82
N ILE A 201 3.92 16.47 7.33
CA ILE A 201 2.82 15.95 8.15
C ILE A 201 3.21 14.61 8.76
N ALA A 202 3.87 13.70 8.02
CA ALA A 202 4.36 12.44 8.56
C ALA A 202 5.29 12.65 9.77
N ARG A 203 6.22 13.62 9.69
CA ARG A 203 7.08 14.02 10.81
C ARG A 203 6.28 14.57 12.00
N GLU A 204 5.30 15.43 11.75
CA GLU A 204 4.45 16.00 12.81
C GLU A 204 3.61 14.94 13.53
N TYR A 205 3.20 13.89 12.81
CA TYR A 205 2.47 12.73 13.35
C TYR A 205 3.38 11.71 14.04
N GLY A 206 4.71 11.88 13.99
CA GLY A 206 5.66 10.93 14.55
C GLY A 206 5.72 9.60 13.81
N VAL A 207 5.49 9.61 12.50
CA VAL A 207 5.53 8.40 11.66
C VAL A 207 6.98 7.95 11.50
N ARG A 208 7.30 6.76 12.02
CA ARG A 208 8.67 6.20 11.99
C ARG A 208 8.84 5.08 10.98
N GLY A 209 7.79 4.74 10.25
CA GLY A 209 7.78 3.61 9.33
C GLY A 209 6.42 3.42 8.69
N PHE A 210 6.36 2.53 7.72
CA PHE A 210 5.15 2.20 6.98
C PHE A 210 4.85 0.69 7.05
N PRO A 211 3.57 0.30 6.95
CA PRO A 211 2.40 1.17 7.04
C PRO A 211 2.24 1.78 8.45
N THR A 212 1.81 3.02 8.55
CA THR A 212 1.30 3.59 9.82
C THR A 212 -0.09 4.16 9.58
N ILE A 213 -1.05 3.76 10.41
CA ILE A 213 -2.45 4.15 10.28
C ILE A 213 -2.94 4.76 11.58
N PHE A 214 -3.52 5.95 11.48
CA PHE A 214 -4.19 6.64 12.59
C PHE A 214 -5.69 6.64 12.36
N PHE A 215 -6.45 6.17 13.33
CA PHE A 215 -7.90 6.27 13.37
C PHE A 215 -8.27 7.40 14.33
N LEU A 216 -9.15 8.31 13.90
CA LEU A 216 -9.52 9.52 14.61
C LEU A 216 -11.03 9.69 14.61
N ASP A 217 -11.63 9.85 15.79
CA ASP A 217 -13.03 10.23 15.91
C ASP A 217 -13.22 11.77 15.93
N LYS A 218 -14.47 12.22 16.04
CA LYS A 218 -14.80 13.65 16.15
C LYS A 218 -14.33 14.32 17.44
N ALA A 219 -14.22 13.54 18.53
CA ALA A 219 -13.78 14.04 19.82
C ALA A 219 -12.25 14.21 19.90
N GLY A 220 -11.52 13.71 18.89
CA GLY A 220 -10.06 13.72 18.85
C GLY A 220 -9.42 12.51 19.53
N ASN A 221 -10.20 11.49 19.89
CA ASN A 221 -9.65 10.21 20.34
C ASN A 221 -8.94 9.53 19.18
N LYS A 222 -7.84 8.81 19.49
CA LYS A 222 -6.95 8.26 18.50
C LYS A 222 -6.57 6.82 18.81
N GLU A 223 -6.71 5.94 17.82
CA GLU A 223 -6.08 4.62 17.81
C GLU A 223 -4.98 4.60 16.73
N THR A 224 -3.93 3.81 16.93
CA THR A 224 -2.79 3.76 16.00
C THR A 224 -2.38 2.33 15.73
N ILE A 225 -2.18 2.02 14.45
CA ILE A 225 -1.63 0.76 13.98
C ILE A 225 -0.28 1.05 13.33
N TYR A 226 0.77 0.47 13.90
CA TYR A 226 2.12 0.49 13.35
C TYR A 226 2.44 -0.86 12.70
N GLY A 227 2.85 -0.82 11.44
CA GLY A 227 3.22 -1.99 10.66
C GLY A 227 2.04 -2.84 10.21
N SER A 228 2.35 -3.89 9.48
CA SER A 228 1.40 -4.91 9.07
C SER A 228 0.85 -5.65 10.30
N LYS A 229 -0.48 -5.67 10.41
CA LYS A 229 -1.21 -6.41 11.45
C LYS A 229 -2.32 -7.27 10.83
N PRO A 230 -2.82 -8.29 11.55
CA PRO A 230 -4.04 -9.00 11.18
C PRO A 230 -5.29 -8.11 11.19
N TYR A 231 -6.30 -8.46 10.38
CA TYR A 231 -7.55 -7.69 10.24
C TYR A 231 -8.24 -7.30 11.56
N PRO A 232 -8.33 -8.17 12.59
CA PRO A 232 -9.00 -7.84 13.85
C PRO A 232 -8.44 -6.58 14.55
N PHE A 233 -7.17 -6.22 14.33
CA PHE A 233 -6.60 -4.99 14.89
C PHE A 233 -7.23 -3.73 14.29
N TYR A 234 -7.46 -3.71 12.98
CA TYR A 234 -8.11 -2.59 12.27
C TYR A 234 -9.57 -2.45 12.71
N GLU A 235 -10.28 -3.57 12.78
CA GLU A 235 -11.65 -3.60 13.28
C GLU A 235 -11.74 -3.11 14.73
N THR A 236 -10.85 -3.59 15.61
CA THR A 236 -10.80 -3.15 17.01
C THR A 236 -10.53 -1.66 17.12
N SER A 237 -9.66 -1.08 16.30
CA SER A 237 -9.41 0.37 16.30
C SER A 237 -10.66 1.19 15.96
N ILE A 238 -11.49 0.71 15.02
CA ILE A 238 -12.79 1.34 14.70
C ILE A 238 -13.74 1.22 15.90
N LEU A 239 -13.92 0.00 16.43
CA LEU A 239 -14.91 -0.27 17.48
C LEU A 239 -14.56 0.36 18.84
N LYS A 240 -13.28 0.61 19.12
CA LYS A 240 -12.87 1.38 20.30
C LYS A 240 -13.27 2.85 20.21
N LEU A 241 -13.19 3.43 19.02
CA LEU A 241 -13.56 4.83 18.78
C LEU A 241 -15.08 5.00 18.70
N ASN A 242 -15.77 4.04 18.10
CA ASN A 242 -17.23 4.00 18.08
C ASN A 242 -17.74 2.56 18.12
N SER A 243 -18.18 2.12 19.30
CA SER A 243 -18.65 0.75 19.54
C SER A 243 -19.96 0.40 18.83
N ASN A 244 -20.70 1.41 18.36
CA ASN A 244 -21.97 1.23 17.65
C ASN A 244 -21.79 1.08 16.14
N THR A 245 -20.55 1.17 15.64
CA THR A 245 -20.24 1.02 14.22
C THR A 245 -20.55 -0.40 13.77
N ALA A 246 -21.43 -0.55 12.78
CA ALA A 246 -21.80 -1.84 12.23
C ALA A 246 -21.05 -2.12 10.92
N LYS A 247 -20.85 -3.41 10.63
CA LYS A 247 -20.33 -3.84 9.33
C LYS A 247 -21.41 -3.74 8.26
N SER A 248 -21.01 -3.30 7.08
CA SER A 248 -21.75 -3.51 5.85
C SER A 248 -21.55 -4.94 5.37
N GLU A 249 -22.65 -5.59 4.98
CA GLU A 249 -22.62 -6.88 4.31
C GLU A 249 -22.27 -6.71 2.84
N TYR A 250 -21.52 -7.66 2.28
CA TYR A 250 -21.21 -7.71 0.85
C TYR A 250 -21.23 -9.15 0.35
N SER A 251 -21.52 -9.31 -0.94
CA SER A 251 -21.45 -10.63 -1.57
C SER A 251 -20.00 -11.09 -1.68
N LYS A 252 -19.77 -12.33 -1.24
CA LYS A 252 -18.47 -12.99 -1.22
C LYS A 252 -18.17 -13.78 -2.50
N ASN A 253 -19.07 -13.73 -3.50
CA ASN A 253 -18.85 -14.38 -4.79
C ASN A 253 -17.79 -13.64 -5.62
N TRP A 254 -17.11 -14.37 -6.51
CA TRP A 254 -15.99 -13.82 -7.25
C TRP A 254 -16.42 -12.71 -8.22
N GLU A 255 -17.60 -12.81 -8.84
CA GLU A 255 -18.11 -11.79 -9.74
C GLU A 255 -18.20 -10.43 -9.04
N THR A 256 -18.74 -10.41 -7.82
CA THR A 256 -18.87 -9.20 -7.02
C THR A 256 -17.51 -8.68 -6.60
N LEU A 257 -16.64 -9.55 -6.09
CA LEU A 257 -15.30 -9.15 -5.63
C LEU A 257 -14.46 -8.57 -6.78
N PHE A 258 -14.49 -9.19 -7.97
CA PHE A 258 -13.79 -8.69 -9.15
C PHE A 258 -14.47 -7.47 -9.80
N SER A 259 -15.78 -7.28 -9.61
CA SER A 259 -16.45 -6.03 -10.01
C SER A 259 -16.00 -4.83 -9.16
N LYS A 260 -15.66 -5.07 -7.90
CA LYS A 260 -15.16 -4.05 -6.98
C LYS A 260 -13.65 -3.82 -7.12
N TYR A 261 -12.90 -4.90 -7.29
CA TYR A 261 -11.44 -4.87 -7.40
C TYR A 261 -11.01 -5.53 -8.71
N ASN A 262 -10.46 -4.74 -9.63
CA ASN A 262 -10.06 -5.21 -10.97
C ASN A 262 -9.12 -6.42 -10.94
N THR A 263 -8.31 -6.51 -9.89
CA THR A 263 -7.31 -7.54 -9.67
C THR A 263 -7.32 -8.02 -8.23
N LEU A 264 -7.05 -9.30 -8.01
CA LEU A 264 -6.95 -9.91 -6.69
C LEU A 264 -5.84 -10.97 -6.67
N THR A 265 -5.03 -10.97 -5.62
CA THR A 265 -4.18 -12.13 -5.28
C THR A 265 -5.03 -13.20 -4.60
N ALA A 266 -4.54 -14.44 -4.51
CA ALA A 266 -5.25 -15.50 -3.79
C ALA A 266 -5.38 -15.19 -2.29
N LYS A 267 -4.42 -14.48 -1.70
CA LYS A 267 -4.51 -13.99 -0.32
C LYS A 267 -5.58 -12.93 -0.15
N GLU A 268 -5.66 -11.97 -1.05
CA GLU A 268 -6.73 -10.97 -1.04
C GLU A 268 -8.10 -11.66 -1.17
N TYR A 269 -8.26 -12.54 -2.16
CA TYR A 269 -9.51 -13.28 -2.35
C TYR A 269 -9.89 -14.07 -1.11
N SER A 270 -8.95 -14.78 -0.47
CA SER A 270 -9.18 -15.55 0.76
C SER A 270 -9.70 -14.67 1.90
N VAL A 271 -9.09 -13.51 2.11
CA VAL A 271 -9.48 -12.56 3.18
C VAL A 271 -10.86 -11.95 2.94
N LEU A 272 -11.19 -11.66 1.68
CA LEU A 272 -12.47 -11.05 1.29
C LEU A 272 -13.61 -12.08 1.27
N SER A 273 -13.40 -13.24 0.68
CA SER A 273 -14.41 -14.30 0.57
C SER A 273 -14.58 -15.11 1.85
N GLY A 274 -13.56 -15.16 2.71
CA GLY A 274 -13.49 -16.08 3.84
C GLY A 274 -13.15 -17.53 3.45
N THR A 275 -12.92 -17.81 2.17
CA THR A 275 -12.46 -19.12 1.69
C THR A 275 -11.01 -19.35 2.12
N PRO A 276 -10.63 -20.57 2.57
CA PRO A 276 -9.24 -20.88 2.93
C PRO A 276 -8.24 -20.56 1.81
N ARG A 277 -6.99 -20.25 2.18
CA ARG A 277 -5.97 -19.73 1.24
C ARG A 277 -5.68 -20.66 0.06
N GLN A 278 -5.53 -21.96 0.31
CA GLN A 278 -5.25 -22.95 -0.74
C GLN A 278 -6.46 -23.11 -1.68
N GLU A 279 -7.64 -23.29 -1.10
CA GLU A 279 -8.90 -23.40 -1.85
C GLU A 279 -9.17 -22.15 -2.71
N SER A 280 -8.83 -20.96 -2.21
CA SER A 280 -8.94 -19.71 -2.95
C SER A 280 -8.08 -19.72 -4.21
N GLU A 281 -6.84 -20.21 -4.12
CA GLU A 281 -5.94 -20.30 -5.27
C GLU A 281 -6.39 -21.34 -6.28
N ASP A 282 -6.79 -22.53 -5.83
CA ASP A 282 -7.29 -23.58 -6.71
C ASP A 282 -8.56 -23.13 -7.44
N PHE A 283 -9.45 -22.41 -6.74
CA PHE A 283 -10.64 -21.81 -7.32
C PHE A 283 -10.32 -20.75 -8.37
N LEU A 284 -9.42 -19.81 -8.09
CA LEU A 284 -9.00 -18.77 -9.05
C LEU A 284 -8.29 -19.36 -10.27
N LYS A 285 -7.48 -20.41 -10.09
CA LYS A 285 -6.90 -21.19 -11.21
C LYS A 285 -8.00 -21.80 -12.08
N GLY A 286 -9.00 -22.46 -11.49
CA GLY A 286 -10.14 -22.99 -12.25
C GLY A 286 -10.94 -21.93 -13.02
N LEU A 287 -11.06 -20.71 -12.48
CA LEU A 287 -11.64 -19.57 -13.21
C LEU A 287 -10.76 -19.11 -14.39
N SER A 288 -9.45 -19.23 -14.26
CA SER A 288 -8.50 -18.93 -15.34
C SER A 288 -8.57 -19.98 -16.44
N ASP A 289 -8.59 -21.26 -16.06
CA ASP A 289 -8.70 -22.40 -16.99
C ASP A 289 -10.01 -22.38 -17.80
N SER A 290 -11.08 -21.82 -17.22
CA SER A 290 -12.36 -21.61 -17.88
C SER A 290 -12.47 -20.28 -18.65
N GLY A 291 -11.39 -19.51 -18.76
CA GLY A 291 -11.33 -18.27 -19.54
C GLY A 291 -12.12 -17.10 -18.95
N LYS A 292 -12.38 -17.11 -17.63
CA LYS A 292 -13.08 -16.02 -16.93
C LYS A 292 -12.12 -14.98 -16.35
N LEU A 293 -10.92 -15.41 -15.95
CA LEU A 293 -9.87 -14.56 -15.40
C LEU A 293 -8.58 -14.70 -16.21
N GLU A 294 -7.84 -13.59 -16.35
CA GLU A 294 -6.43 -13.58 -16.70
C GLU A 294 -5.61 -13.83 -15.44
N ILE A 295 -4.52 -14.60 -15.54
CA ILE A 295 -3.56 -14.83 -14.47
C ILE A 295 -2.19 -14.28 -14.87
N LEU A 296 -1.57 -13.52 -13.97
CA LEU A 296 -0.15 -13.17 -14.04
C LEU A 296 0.56 -13.93 -12.92
N THR A 297 1.45 -14.84 -13.30
CA THR A 297 2.25 -15.65 -12.37
C THR A 297 3.68 -15.11 -12.29
N THR A 298 4.14 -14.93 -11.06
CA THR A 298 5.52 -14.58 -10.70
C THR A 298 6.17 -15.75 -9.97
N LYS A 299 7.48 -15.66 -9.68
CA LYS A 299 8.16 -16.68 -8.86
C LYS A 299 7.59 -16.81 -7.43
N ASN A 300 6.97 -15.75 -6.89
CA ASN A 300 6.49 -15.69 -5.51
C ASN A 300 4.95 -15.59 -5.41
N GLY A 301 4.23 -16.10 -6.41
CA GLY A 301 2.77 -16.17 -6.40
C GLY A 301 2.13 -15.52 -7.63
N SER A 302 0.81 -15.46 -7.65
CA SER A 302 0.04 -14.97 -8.79
C SER A 302 -0.97 -13.89 -8.41
N ILE A 303 -1.34 -13.09 -9.39
CA ILE A 303 -2.47 -12.17 -9.35
C ILE A 303 -3.43 -12.51 -10.47
N TRP A 304 -4.72 -12.36 -10.21
CA TRP A 304 -5.78 -12.60 -11.17
C TRP A 304 -6.47 -11.30 -11.52
N LYS A 305 -6.98 -11.21 -12.74
CA LYS A 305 -7.71 -10.06 -13.27
C LYS A 305 -8.94 -10.53 -14.02
N ALA A 306 -10.07 -9.87 -13.84
CA ALA A 306 -11.27 -10.20 -14.60
C ALA A 306 -11.13 -9.81 -16.07
N ILE A 307 -11.48 -10.73 -16.97
CA ILE A 307 -11.61 -10.47 -18.39
C ILE A 307 -12.93 -9.72 -18.57
N LYS A 308 -12.86 -8.45 -19.00
CA LYS A 308 -14.07 -7.70 -19.35
C LYS A 308 -14.67 -8.31 -20.61
N GLN A 309 -15.83 -8.95 -20.47
CA GLN A 309 -16.66 -9.38 -21.59
C GLN A 309 -17.29 -8.15 -22.28
#